data_AF-A0A853HYP0-F1
#
_entry.id   AF-A0A853HYP0-F1
#
_cell.length_a   1.000
_cell.length_b   1.000
_cell.length_c   1.000
_cell.angle_alpha   90.00
_cell.angle_beta   90.00
_cell.angle_gamma   90.00
#
_symmetry.space_group_name_H-M   'P 1'
#
loop_
_entity.id
_entity.type
_entity.pdbx_description
1 polymer ?
#
loop_
_entity_poly.entity_id
_entity_poly.type
_entity_poly.pdbx_seq_one_letter_code
_entity_poly.pdbx_strand_id
1 'polypeptide(L)'
;MQTELLLTDLEVQLTGPHGEDLAHQLLAKLGEEQQQVKAKIAMGLDPQAFHYQQHYLEALQAAEKVIAKVRNASQPDLNEVINGF
;
A
#
# COMPACT_ATOMS: atom_id res chain seq x y z
N MET A 1 21.87 -23.10 1.43
CA MET A 1 21.50 -21.96 2.30
C MET A 1 20.04 -21.66 2.02
N GLN A 2 19.13 -21.94 2.95
CA GLN A 2 17.73 -21.51 2.82
C GLN A 2 17.66 -20.06 3.28
N THR A 3 17.21 -19.17 2.40
CA THR A 3 16.94 -17.78 2.75
C THR A 3 15.67 -17.77 3.59
N GLU A 4 15.77 -17.54 4.90
CA GLU A 4 14.60 -17.26 5.72
C GLU A 4 13.99 -15.95 5.22
N LEU A 5 12.75 -16.00 4.72
CA LEU A 5 11.97 -14.81 4.40
C LEU A 5 11.62 -14.12 5.73
N LEU A 6 12.41 -13.12 6.11
CA LEU A 6 12.09 -12.28 7.26
C LEU A 6 10.99 -11.31 6.85
N LEU A 7 9.75 -11.64 7.23
CA LEU A 7 8.63 -10.72 7.13
C LEU A 7 8.70 -9.69 8.26
N THR A 8 8.39 -8.45 7.94
CA THR A 8 8.15 -7.41 8.93
C THR A 8 6.85 -7.65 9.69
N ASP A 9 6.72 -7.09 10.89
CA ASP A 9 5.49 -7.16 11.68
C ASP A 9 4.26 -6.65 10.92
N LEU A 10 4.45 -5.64 10.06
CA LEU A 10 3.38 -5.10 9.22
C LEU A 10 2.98 -6.11 8.15
N GLU A 11 3.93 -6.76 7.49
CA GLU A 11 3.64 -7.82 6.53
C GLU A 11 2.90 -8.97 7.22
N VAL A 12 3.38 -9.46 8.37
CA VAL A 12 2.70 -10.51 9.14
C VAL A 12 1.25 -10.14 9.48
N GLN A 13 1.01 -8.90 9.91
CA GLN A 13 -0.35 -8.43 10.20
C GLN A 13 -1.22 -8.33 8.95
N LEU A 14 -0.65 -7.86 7.84
CA LEU A 14 -1.34 -7.76 6.55
C LEU A 14 -1.65 -9.12 5.94
N THR A 15 -0.85 -10.17 6.20
CA THR A 15 -1.09 -11.53 5.69
C THR A 15 -1.97 -12.37 6.63
N GLY A 16 -2.15 -11.93 7.88
CA GLY A 16 -2.93 -12.62 8.91
C GLY A 16 -4.45 -12.56 8.74
N PRO A 17 -5.21 -13.16 9.69
CA PRO A 17 -6.67 -13.32 9.61
C PRO A 17 -7.45 -12.00 9.64
N HIS A 18 -6.86 -10.94 10.19
CA HIS A 18 -7.43 -9.57 10.19
C HIS A 18 -6.77 -8.65 9.16
N GLY A 19 -5.95 -9.21 8.27
CA GLY A 19 -5.14 -8.45 7.33
C GLY A 19 -5.96 -7.70 6.27
N GLU A 20 -7.17 -8.19 5.95
CA GLU A 20 -8.08 -7.50 5.03
C GLU A 20 -8.65 -6.22 5.65
N ASP A 21 -9.16 -6.30 6.89
CA ASP A 21 -9.66 -5.14 7.62
C ASP A 21 -8.55 -4.12 7.86
N LEU A 22 -7.35 -4.58 8.22
CA LEU A 22 -6.18 -3.72 8.39
C LEU A 22 -5.78 -3.05 7.06
N ALA A 23 -5.73 -3.80 5.96
CA ALA A 23 -5.43 -3.25 4.64
C ALA A 23 -6.46 -2.19 4.24
N HIS A 24 -7.76 -2.45 4.43
CA HIS A 24 -8.81 -1.47 4.16
C HIS A 24 -8.65 -0.20 5.01
N GLN A 25 -8.35 -0.33 6.30
CA GLN A 25 -8.11 0.81 7.17
C GLN A 25 -6.89 1.65 6.74
N LEU A 26 -5.79 0.99 6.35
CA LEU A 26 -4.59 1.67 5.88
C LEU A 26 -4.84 2.37 4.53
N LEU A 27 -5.51 1.69 3.59
CA LEU A 27 -5.86 2.27 2.29
C LEU A 27 -6.81 3.46 2.45
N ALA A 28 -7.79 3.40 3.37
CA ALA A 28 -8.66 4.53 3.66
C ALA A 28 -7.87 5.75 4.18
N LYS A 29 -6.96 5.53 5.14
CA LYS A 29 -6.10 6.60 5.68
C LYS A 29 -5.18 7.20 4.61
N LEU A 30 -4.59 6.37 3.75
CA LEU A 30 -3.78 6.83 2.62
C LEU A 30 -4.62 7.65 1.63
N GLY A 31 -5.84 7.20 1.34
CA GLY A 31 -6.77 7.91 0.47
C GLY A 31 -7.17 9.29 1.01
N GLU A 32 -7.47 9.38 2.30
CA GLU A 32 -7.75 10.66 2.98
C GLU A 32 -6.57 11.64 2.88
N GLU A 33 -5.36 11.18 3.18
CA GLU A 33 -4.16 12.03 3.10
C GLU A 33 -3.89 12.47 1.65
N GLN A 34 -4.06 11.59 0.67
CA GLN A 34 -3.93 11.96 -0.75
C GLN A 34 -4.92 13.04 -1.16
N GLN A 35 -6.17 13.00 -0.67
CA GLN A 35 -7.15 14.05 -0.95
C GLN A 35 -6.69 15.39 -0.38
N GLN A 36 -6.15 15.40 0.84
CA GLN A 36 -5.62 16.62 1.46
C GLN A 36 -4.42 17.19 0.68
N VAL A 37 -3.49 16.34 0.27
CA VAL A 37 -2.31 16.75 -0.52
C VAL A 37 -2.73 17.30 -1.89
N LYS A 38 -3.66 16.63 -2.59
CA LYS A 38 -4.22 17.11 -3.86
C LYS A 38 -4.91 18.47 -3.71
N ALA A 39 -5.65 18.67 -2.61
CA ALA A 39 -6.27 19.96 -2.31
C ALA A 39 -5.22 21.07 -2.09
N LYS A 40 -4.15 20.80 -1.32
CA LYS A 40 -3.04 21.76 -1.11
C LYS A 40 -2.40 22.14 -2.44
N ILE A 41 -2.13 21.17 -3.31
CA ILE A 41 -1.57 21.41 -4.65
C ILE A 41 -2.53 22.27 -5.50
N ALA A 42 -3.84 21.97 -5.48
CA ALA A 42 -4.84 22.69 -6.25
C ALA A 42 -5.05 24.14 -5.79
N MET A 43 -4.78 24.45 -4.51
CA MET A 43 -4.86 25.81 -3.95
C MET A 43 -3.76 26.76 -4.46
N GLY A 44 -2.75 26.23 -5.16
CA GLY A 44 -1.59 27.00 -5.60
C GLY A 44 -0.55 27.09 -4.50
N LEU A 45 0.59 26.45 -4.74
CA LEU A 45 1.74 26.45 -3.85
C LEU A 45 2.90 27.16 -4.54
N ASP A 46 3.84 27.70 -3.75
CA ASP A 46 5.13 28.10 -4.30
C ASP A 46 5.85 26.87 -4.91
N PRO A 47 6.80 27.08 -5.83
CA PRO A 47 7.44 25.97 -6.54
C PRO A 47 8.07 24.92 -5.63
N GLN A 48 8.69 25.32 -4.52
CA GLN A 48 9.34 24.38 -3.61
C GLN A 48 8.30 23.55 -2.85
N ALA A 49 7.26 24.18 -2.32
CA ALA A 49 6.17 23.48 -1.66
C ALA A 49 5.42 22.56 -2.65
N PHE A 50 5.23 22.97 -3.90
CA PHE A 50 4.65 22.14 -4.94
C PHE A 50 5.46 20.86 -5.17
N HIS A 51 6.78 20.97 -5.38
CA HIS A 51 7.66 19.81 -5.57
C HIS A 51 7.64 18.87 -4.37
N TYR A 52 7.66 19.41 -3.15
CA TYR A 52 7.56 18.60 -1.94
C TYR A 52 6.23 17.84 -1.87
N GLN A 53 5.10 18.51 -2.13
CA GLN A 53 3.79 17.86 -2.10
C GLN A 53 3.61 16.83 -3.23
N GLN A 54 4.22 17.03 -4.41
CA GLN A 54 4.25 16.03 -5.48
C GLN A 54 4.98 14.76 -5.04
N HIS A 55 6.19 14.88 -4.48
CA HIS A 55 6.92 13.72 -3.98
C HIS A 55 6.19 13.01 -2.83
N TYR A 56 5.54 13.77 -1.96
CA TYR A 56 4.74 13.19 -0.90
C TYR A 56 3.54 12.41 -1.46
N LEU A 57 2.86 12.94 -2.48
CA LEU A 57 1.78 12.25 -3.17
C LEU A 57 2.26 10.94 -3.84
N GLU A 58 3.43 10.96 -4.50
CA GLU A 58 4.05 9.78 -5.08
C GLU A 58 4.35 8.70 -4.02
N ALA A 59 4.83 9.11 -2.84
CA ALA A 59 5.11 8.20 -1.74
C ALA A 59 3.83 7.55 -1.18
N LEU A 60 2.74 8.30 -1.05
CA LEU A 60 1.44 7.76 -0.62
C LEU A 60 0.92 6.73 -1.62
N GLN A 61 1.01 7.00 -2.92
CA GLN A 61 0.61 6.06 -3.98
C GLN A 61 1.51 4.82 -4.03
N ALA A 62 2.80 4.97 -3.73
CA ALA A 62 3.71 3.84 -3.61
C ALA A 62 3.34 2.95 -2.42
N ALA A 63 2.96 3.54 -1.28
CA ALA A 63 2.51 2.79 -0.11
C ALA A 63 1.24 1.96 -0.39
N GLU A 64 0.26 2.52 -1.10
CA GLU A 64 -0.94 1.77 -1.52
C GLU A 64 -0.57 0.54 -2.37
N LYS A 65 0.35 0.70 -3.32
CA LYS A 65 0.83 -0.41 -4.16
C LYS A 65 1.56 -1.47 -3.34
N VAL A 66 2.32 -1.08 -2.32
CA VAL A 66 3.00 -2.03 -1.42
C VAL A 66 1.98 -2.84 -0.63
N ILE A 67 0.98 -2.19 -0.02
CA ILE A 67 -0.09 -2.89 0.72
C ILE A 67 -0.81 -3.89 -0.18
N ALA A 68 -1.20 -3.46 -1.38
CA ALA A 68 -1.85 -4.34 -2.36
C ALA A 68 -0.98 -5.53 -2.76
N LYS A 69 0.33 -5.31 -2.98
CA LYS A 69 1.28 -6.38 -3.32
C LYS A 69 1.45 -7.38 -2.17
N VAL A 70 1.62 -6.91 -0.94
CA VAL A 70 1.78 -7.79 0.24
C VAL A 70 0.53 -8.66 0.42
N ARG A 71 -0.66 -8.09 0.24
CA ARG A 71 -1.92 -8.84 0.30
C ARG A 71 -2.03 -9.88 -0.81
N ASN A 72 -1.78 -9.50 -2.07
CA ASN A 72 -1.90 -10.41 -3.21
C ASN A 72 -0.84 -11.52 -3.18
N ALA A 73 0.38 -11.24 -2.69
CA ALA A 73 1.42 -12.26 -2.53
C ALA A 73 1.05 -13.35 -1.50
N SER A 74 0.05 -13.08 -0.66
CA SER A 74 -0.41 -13.97 0.42
C SER A 74 -1.67 -14.76 0.05
N GLN A 75 -2.28 -14.42 -1.08
CA GLN A 75 -3.36 -15.19 -1.69
C GLN A 75 -2.80 -15.77 -3.00
N PRO A 76 -2.06 -16.90 -2.96
CA PRO A 76 -1.72 -17.59 -4.19
C PRO A 76 -3.03 -17.88 -4.93
N ASP A 77 -3.06 -17.52 -6.21
CA ASP A 77 -4.16 -17.76 -7.13
C ASP A 77 -4.78 -19.13 -6.86
N LEU A 78 -6.04 -19.16 -6.39
CA LEU A 78 -6.86 -20.37 -6.36
C LEU A 78 -6.97 -21.02 -7.75
N ASN A 79 -6.56 -20.32 -8.82
CA ASN A 79 -6.44 -20.84 -10.17
C ASN A 79 -5.25 -21.82 -10.37
N GLU A 80 -4.21 -21.83 -9.54
CA GLU A 80 -3.17 -22.88 -9.59
C GLU A 80 -3.55 -24.12 -8.78
N VAL A 81 -4.46 -23.99 -7.80
CA VAL A 81 -4.93 -25.13 -6.98
C VAL A 81 -6.10 -25.88 -7.66
N ILE A 82 -6.90 -25.21 -8.49
CA ILE A 82 -8.02 -25.81 -9.22
C ILE A 82 -7.60 -26.44 -10.56
N ASN A 83 -6.44 -26.06 -11.11
CA ASN A 83 -5.84 -26.73 -12.28
C ASN A 83 -4.79 -27.77 -11.88
N GLY A 84 -5.04 -28.51 -10.79
CA GLY A 84 -4.32 -29.77 -10.56
C GLY A 84 -4.70 -30.77 -11.65
N PHE A 85 -3.84 -30.94 -12.67
CA PHE A 85 -3.47 -32.19 -13.36
C PHE A 85 -2.34 -31.92 -14.37
#